data_AF-A0A352UL34-F1
#
_entry.id   AF-A0A352UL34-F1
#
_cell.length_a   1.000
_cell.length_b   1.000
_cell.length_c   1.000
_cell.angle_alpha   90.00
_cell.angle_beta   90.00
_cell.angle_gamma   90.00
#
_symmetry.space_group_name_H-M   'P 1'
#
loop_
_entity.id
_entity.type
_entity.pdbx_description
1 polymer ?
#
loop_
_entity_poly.entity_id
_entity_poly.type
_entity_poly.pdbx_seq_one_letter_code
_entity_poly.pdbx_strand_id
1 'polypeptide(L)'
;PYPSLATLTELPVSGAYAGETLYTLTWNDDGSIASATANYQESQTILEDLFPKDKAVFLMCGGGGYAGMTKALLVHLGWDADKLYNVGGNWAYTGSNGVELIQYSEDADGTDMYATWRADYAYIDFSRLHAA
;
A
#
# COMPACT_ATOMS: atom_id res chain seq x y z
N PRO A 1 0.72 3.13 -1.24
CA PRO A 1 -0.71 2.97 -0.97
C PRO A 1 -1.09 2.11 0.25
N TYR A 2 -0.24 1.19 0.78
CA TYR A 2 -0.67 0.35 1.92
C TYR A 2 -1.36 1.10 3.07
N PRO A 3 -0.88 2.29 3.51
CA PRO A 3 -1.56 3.03 4.56
C PRO A 3 -3.03 3.37 4.26
N SER A 4 -3.43 3.49 2.98
CA SER A 4 -4.83 3.69 2.58
C SER A 4 -5.57 2.37 2.31
N LEU A 5 -4.87 1.24 2.19
CA LEU A 5 -5.50 -0.06 1.95
C LEU A 5 -6.01 -0.68 3.25
N ALA A 6 -5.21 -0.62 4.32
CA ALA A 6 -5.54 -1.28 5.56
C ALA A 6 -4.87 -0.63 6.78
N THR A 7 -5.45 -0.84 7.95
CA THR A 7 -4.84 -0.43 9.22
C THR A 7 -3.48 -1.13 9.43
N LEU A 8 -2.55 -0.40 10.04
CA LEU A 8 -1.27 -0.95 10.48
C LEU A 8 -1.48 -1.73 11.78
N THR A 9 -0.62 -2.71 12.04
CA THR A 9 -0.36 -3.12 13.43
C THR A 9 0.09 -1.89 14.23
N GLU A 10 -0.16 -1.84 15.54
CA GLU A 10 0.46 -0.81 16.37
C GLU A 10 1.99 -0.91 16.21
N LEU A 11 2.57 0.04 15.48
CA LEU A 11 4.00 0.15 15.31
C LEU A 11 4.54 1.04 16.44
N PRO A 12 5.69 0.71 17.05
CA PRO A 12 6.30 1.52 18.11
C PRO A 12 6.98 2.78 17.55
N VAL A 13 6.32 3.48 16.62
CA VAL A 13 6.82 4.67 15.92
C VAL A 13 5.75 5.76 15.96
N SER A 14 6.15 6.99 16.25
CA SER A 14 5.27 8.16 16.16
C SER A 14 5.10 8.58 14.69
N GLY A 15 3.94 9.19 14.37
CA GLY A 15 3.67 9.69 13.01
C GLY A 15 3.25 8.61 12.00
N ALA A 16 2.85 7.43 12.46
CA ALA A 16 2.18 6.46 11.59
C ALA A 16 0.91 7.08 11.00
N TYR A 17 0.57 6.68 9.77
CA TYR A 17 -0.63 7.14 9.09
C TYR A 17 -1.87 6.77 9.93
N ALA A 18 -2.71 7.78 10.19
CA ALA A 18 -3.93 7.66 10.99
C ALA A 18 -5.18 8.09 10.21
N GLY A 19 -5.09 8.14 8.88
CA GLY A 19 -6.21 8.51 8.02
C GLY A 19 -7.12 7.32 7.69
N GLU A 20 -8.05 7.57 6.77
CA GLU A 20 -9.03 6.58 6.31
C GLU A 20 -8.35 5.42 5.55
N THR A 21 -8.92 4.23 5.69
CA THR A 21 -8.40 2.99 5.08
C THR A 21 -9.54 2.19 4.47
N LEU A 22 -9.27 1.42 3.40
CA LEU A 22 -10.29 0.55 2.80
C LEU A 22 -10.70 -0.61 3.73
N TYR A 23 -9.78 -1.11 4.56
CA TYR A 23 -10.02 -2.22 5.47
C TYR A 23 -9.50 -1.95 6.88
N THR A 24 -10.30 -2.31 7.88
CA THR A 24 -9.86 -2.43 9.27
C THR A 24 -9.41 -3.87 9.54
N LEU A 25 -8.15 -4.03 9.95
CA LEU A 25 -7.56 -5.32 10.30
C LEU A 25 -7.57 -5.58 11.80
N THR A 26 -7.79 -6.84 12.16
CA THR A 26 -7.41 -7.38 13.47
C THR A 26 -6.32 -8.43 13.29
N TRP A 27 -5.57 -8.71 14.35
CA TRP A 27 -4.33 -9.50 14.29
C TRP A 27 -4.37 -10.64 15.31
N ASN A 28 -3.82 -11.78 14.91
CA ASN A 28 -3.54 -12.89 15.81
C ASN A 28 -2.26 -12.61 16.63
N ASP A 29 -2.05 -13.38 17.69
CA ASP A 29 -0.85 -13.27 18.55
C ASP A 29 0.45 -13.53 17.79
N ASP A 30 0.40 -14.30 16.69
CA ASP A 30 1.56 -14.58 15.83
C ASP A 30 1.84 -13.47 14.81
N GLY A 31 1.06 -12.40 14.81
CA GLY A 31 1.17 -11.27 13.89
C GLY A 31 0.53 -11.50 12.52
N SER A 32 -0.13 -12.64 12.29
CA SER A 32 -0.94 -12.85 11.09
C SER A 32 -2.28 -12.10 11.18
N ILE A 33 -2.89 -11.80 10.02
CA ILE A 33 -4.20 -11.13 9.96
C ILE A 33 -5.27 -12.10 10.48
N ALA A 34 -5.99 -11.70 11.53
CA ALA A 34 -7.11 -12.45 12.10
C ALA A 34 -8.41 -12.16 11.35
N SER A 35 -8.68 -10.89 11.05
CA SER A 35 -9.82 -10.49 10.21
C SER A 35 -9.50 -9.24 9.39
N ALA A 36 -10.21 -9.09 8.28
CA ALA A 36 -10.22 -7.90 7.46
C ALA A 36 -11.66 -7.45 7.20
N THR A 37 -12.08 -6.34 7.81
CA THR A 37 -13.40 -5.75 7.65
C THR A 37 -13.34 -4.60 6.67
N ALA A 38 -14.11 -4.64 5.59
CA ALA A 38 -14.22 -3.51 4.66
C ALA A 38 -14.87 -2.31 5.37
N ASN A 39 -14.27 -1.13 5.23
CA ASN A 39 -14.81 0.11 5.77
C ASN A 39 -15.81 0.79 4.81
N TYR A 40 -15.74 0.46 3.53
CA TYR A 40 -16.58 1.03 2.48
C TYR A 40 -17.12 -0.06 1.54
N GLN A 41 -18.28 0.21 0.94
CA GLN A 41 -18.94 -0.69 -0.02
C GLN A 41 -18.06 -0.97 -1.24
N GLU A 42 -17.26 0.02 -1.65
CA GLU A 42 -16.36 -0.05 -2.81
C GLU A 42 -15.01 -0.70 -2.51
N SER A 43 -14.68 -1.00 -1.24
CA SER A 43 -13.33 -1.45 -0.84
C SER A 43 -12.82 -2.65 -1.65
N GLN A 44 -13.68 -3.65 -1.88
CA GLN A 44 -13.30 -4.85 -2.65
C GLN A 44 -13.07 -4.53 -4.12
N THR A 45 -13.96 -3.76 -4.74
CA THR A 45 -13.85 -3.35 -6.14
C THR A 45 -12.55 -2.55 -6.36
N ILE A 46 -12.24 -1.61 -5.47
CA ILE A 46 -11.00 -0.83 -5.54
C ILE A 46 -9.77 -1.74 -5.45
N LEU A 47 -9.76 -2.75 -4.57
CA LEU A 47 -8.65 -3.71 -4.52
C LEU A 47 -8.52 -4.53 -5.80
N GLU A 48 -9.64 -4.97 -6.39
CA GLU A 48 -9.64 -5.75 -7.64
C GLU A 48 -9.18 -4.92 -8.84
N ASP A 49 -9.51 -3.64 -8.88
CA ASP A 49 -9.04 -2.70 -9.91
C ASP A 49 -7.53 -2.42 -9.78
N LEU A 50 -7.03 -2.32 -8.55
CA LEU A 50 -5.61 -2.08 -8.27
C LEU A 50 -4.74 -3.33 -8.45
N PHE A 51 -5.29 -4.50 -8.09
CA PHE A 51 -4.54 -5.76 -8.01
C PHE A 51 -5.28 -6.87 -8.77
N PRO A 52 -4.90 -7.17 -10.02
CA PRO A 52 -5.55 -8.23 -10.79
C PRO A 52 -5.34 -9.60 -10.13
N LYS A 53 -6.41 -10.39 -9.98
CA LYS A 53 -6.37 -11.74 -9.39
C LYS A 53 -5.79 -12.81 -10.34
N ASP A 54 -5.84 -12.56 -11.65
CA ASP A 54 -5.47 -13.52 -12.68
C ASP A 54 -3.99 -13.42 -13.10
N LYS A 55 -3.30 -12.32 -12.75
CA LYS A 55 -1.92 -12.00 -13.17
C LYS A 55 -0.94 -12.04 -12.01
N ALA A 56 0.35 -12.14 -12.35
CA ALA A 56 1.43 -11.88 -11.41
C ALA A 56 1.46 -10.40 -11.02
N VAL A 57 1.57 -10.11 -9.73
CA VAL A 57 1.66 -8.77 -9.14
C VAL A 57 2.99 -8.66 -8.39
N PHE A 58 3.78 -7.65 -8.76
CA PHE A 58 5.05 -7.33 -8.12
C PHE A 58 4.87 -6.12 -7.20
N LEU A 59 5.05 -6.34 -5.91
CA LEU A 59 4.85 -5.36 -4.84
C LEU A 59 6.20 -4.84 -4.37
N MET A 60 6.32 -3.51 -4.30
CA MET A 60 7.52 -2.80 -3.88
C MET A 60 7.13 -1.64 -2.96
N CYS A 61 8.00 -1.29 -2.01
CA CYS A 61 7.93 -0.02 -1.31
C CYS A 61 9.35 0.50 -1.03
N GLY A 62 9.53 1.55 -0.24
CA GLY A 62 10.87 2.07 0.10
C GLY A 62 11.78 1.01 0.74
N GLY A 63 11.33 0.42 1.86
CA GLY A 63 12.08 -0.61 2.61
C GLY A 63 11.55 -2.04 2.53
N GLY A 64 10.62 -2.34 1.61
CA GLY A 64 10.01 -3.68 1.45
C GLY A 64 8.91 -4.08 2.46
N GLY A 65 8.77 -3.38 3.60
CA GLY A 65 7.78 -3.69 4.64
C GLY A 65 6.32 -3.59 4.18
N TYR A 66 5.89 -2.43 3.67
CA TYR A 66 4.52 -2.24 3.16
C TYR A 66 4.18 -3.14 1.98
N ALA A 67 5.16 -3.53 1.16
CA ALA A 67 4.95 -4.54 0.12
C ALA A 67 4.59 -5.90 0.73
N GLY A 68 5.26 -6.29 1.82
CA GLY A 68 4.94 -7.51 2.58
C GLY A 68 3.55 -7.46 3.22
N MET A 69 3.18 -6.33 3.84
CA MET A 69 1.86 -6.16 4.43
C MET A 69 0.75 -6.18 3.37
N THR A 70 0.96 -5.52 2.22
CA THR A 70 0.03 -5.56 1.09
C THR A 70 -0.15 -6.99 0.59
N LYS A 71 0.94 -7.75 0.45
CA LYS A 71 0.86 -9.18 0.09
C LYS A 71 0.02 -9.97 1.09
N ALA A 72 0.25 -9.79 2.38
CA ALA A 72 -0.49 -10.50 3.43
C ALA A 72 -1.99 -10.19 3.38
N LEU A 73 -2.36 -8.91 3.21
CA LEU A 73 -3.75 -8.47 3.04
C LEU A 73 -4.41 -9.15 1.83
N LEU A 74 -3.78 -9.09 0.67
CA LEU A 74 -4.33 -9.67 -0.57
C LEU A 74 -4.51 -11.18 -0.45
N VAL A 75 -3.54 -11.90 0.13
CA VAL A 75 -3.67 -13.35 0.38
C VAL A 75 -4.82 -13.63 1.33
N HIS A 76 -4.95 -12.88 2.43
CA HIS A 76 -6.05 -13.03 3.38
C HIS A 76 -7.43 -12.82 2.72
N LEU A 77 -7.51 -11.89 1.76
CA LEU A 77 -8.71 -11.60 0.98
C LEU A 77 -8.92 -12.53 -0.25
N GLY A 78 -8.07 -13.55 -0.41
CA GLY A 78 -8.26 -14.62 -1.39
C GLY A 78 -7.52 -14.45 -2.73
N TRP A 79 -6.53 -13.56 -2.82
CA TRP A 79 -5.60 -13.57 -3.96
C TRP A 79 -4.66 -14.77 -3.86
N ASP A 80 -4.26 -15.27 -5.03
CA ASP A 80 -3.31 -16.37 -5.14
C ASP A 80 -1.90 -15.95 -4.69
N ALA A 81 -1.41 -16.54 -3.60
CA ALA A 81 -0.11 -16.22 -3.01
C ALA A 81 1.06 -16.49 -3.96
N ASP A 82 0.92 -17.45 -4.89
CA ASP A 82 1.95 -17.81 -5.86
C ASP A 82 2.09 -16.78 -6.98
N LYS A 83 1.11 -15.86 -7.09
CA LYS A 83 1.13 -14.74 -8.04
C LYS A 83 1.54 -13.41 -7.41
N LEU A 84 1.73 -13.35 -6.09
CA LEU A 84 2.09 -12.13 -5.38
C LEU A 84 3.56 -12.13 -4.97
N TYR A 85 4.35 -11.22 -5.52
CA TYR A 85 5.80 -11.14 -5.28
C TYR A 85 6.15 -9.87 -4.53
N ASN A 86 6.67 -9.99 -3.31
CA ASN A 86 7.36 -8.86 -2.67
C ASN A 86 8.78 -8.78 -3.27
N VAL A 87 9.04 -7.77 -4.09
CA VAL A 87 10.32 -7.59 -4.78
C VAL A 87 11.30 -6.70 -4.00
N GLY A 88 10.98 -6.36 -2.76
CA GLY A 88 11.88 -5.65 -1.85
C GLY A 88 11.72 -4.13 -1.85
N GLY A 89 12.80 -3.46 -1.45
CA GLY A 89 12.84 -2.03 -1.17
C GLY A 89 13.52 -1.20 -2.25
N ASN A 90 12.86 -0.19 -2.79
CA ASN A 90 13.44 0.76 -3.73
C ASN A 90 14.65 1.52 -3.16
N TRP A 91 14.74 1.70 -1.83
CA TRP A 91 15.88 2.38 -1.20
C TRP A 91 17.22 1.66 -1.37
N ALA A 92 17.19 0.35 -1.65
CA ALA A 92 18.39 -0.43 -1.92
C ALA A 92 18.64 -0.64 -3.43
N TYR A 93 17.84 -0.02 -4.31
CA TYR A 93 18.00 -0.15 -5.75
C TYR A 93 19.22 0.64 -6.25
N THR A 94 20.12 -0.04 -6.96
CA THR A 94 21.40 0.52 -7.46
C THR A 94 21.48 0.58 -8.98
N GLY A 95 20.40 0.23 -9.69
CA GLY A 95 20.33 0.31 -11.14
C GLY A 95 19.98 1.72 -11.64
N SER A 96 19.97 1.90 -12.96
CA SER A 96 19.72 3.21 -13.60
C SER A 96 18.28 3.44 -14.07
N ASN A 97 17.35 2.50 -13.79
CA ASN A 97 15.95 2.58 -14.24
C ASN A 97 14.98 2.98 -13.11
N GLY A 98 15.48 3.58 -12.04
CA GLY A 98 14.66 4.04 -10.92
C GLY A 98 13.79 5.23 -11.35
N VAL A 99 12.53 5.24 -10.92
CA VAL A 99 11.60 6.36 -11.14
C VAL A 99 11.30 7.03 -9.81
N GLU A 100 11.83 8.24 -9.61
CA GLU A 100 11.54 9.04 -8.42
C GLU A 100 10.25 9.85 -8.58
N LEU A 101 9.25 9.52 -7.77
CA LEU A 101 7.96 10.20 -7.71
C LEU A 101 7.90 11.32 -6.68
N ILE A 102 8.87 11.36 -5.75
CA ILE A 102 9.05 12.48 -4.83
C ILE A 102 10.51 12.90 -4.98
N GLN A 103 10.72 14.13 -5.40
CA GLN A 103 12.01 14.79 -5.29
C GLN A 103 12.01 15.56 -3.99
N TYR A 104 12.69 14.98 -3.01
CA TYR A 104 13.03 15.67 -1.78
C TYR A 104 14.06 16.73 -2.13
N SER A 105 13.77 17.99 -1.80
CA SER A 105 14.69 19.05 -2.18
C SER A 105 15.91 19.04 -1.25
N GLU A 106 17.11 19.11 -1.81
CA GLU A 106 18.26 19.69 -1.09
C GLU A 106 18.31 21.23 -1.29
N ASP A 107 17.74 21.75 -2.40
CA ASP A 107 17.95 23.13 -2.90
C ASP A 107 16.68 23.89 -3.35
N ALA A 108 15.47 23.36 -3.14
CA ALA A 108 14.22 24.05 -3.51
C ALA A 108 13.49 24.47 -2.25
N ASP A 109 13.61 25.77 -1.89
CA ASP A 109 12.68 26.59 -1.09
C ASP A 109 11.92 25.96 0.10
N GLY A 110 12.38 24.82 0.62
CA GLY A 110 11.73 23.98 1.62
C GLY A 110 10.57 23.11 1.12
N THR A 111 10.31 22.98 -0.20
CA THR A 111 9.13 22.25 -0.70
C THR A 111 9.48 21.00 -1.51
N ASP A 112 9.02 19.84 -1.04
CA ASP A 112 9.09 18.57 -1.78
C ASP A 112 8.28 18.65 -3.08
N MET A 113 8.85 18.18 -4.19
CA MET A 113 8.14 18.08 -5.46
C MET A 113 7.58 16.66 -5.66
N TYR A 114 6.25 16.56 -5.71
CA TYR A 114 5.53 15.32 -6.00
C TYR A 114 5.36 15.15 -7.52
N ALA A 115 6.25 14.39 -8.14
CA ALA A 115 6.30 14.13 -9.57
C ALA A 115 5.37 12.98 -10.01
N THR A 116 4.09 13.02 -9.60
CA THR A 116 3.11 11.96 -9.89
C THR A 116 2.82 11.77 -11.38
N TRP A 117 3.17 12.73 -12.24
CA TRP A 117 3.07 12.60 -13.70
C TRP A 117 4.08 11.62 -14.33
N ARG A 118 5.04 11.10 -13.55
CA ARG A 118 6.07 10.15 -14.02
C ARG A 118 5.65 8.69 -13.97
N ALA A 119 4.52 8.38 -13.33
CA ALA A 119 3.97 7.04 -13.25
C ALA A 119 2.45 7.09 -13.14
N ASP A 120 1.79 6.02 -13.55
CA ASP A 120 0.37 5.85 -13.24
C ASP A 120 0.21 5.74 -11.71
N TYR A 121 -0.68 6.55 -11.16
CA TYR A 121 -0.99 6.55 -9.74
C TYR A 121 -2.50 6.49 -9.55
N ALA A 122 -2.94 5.69 -8.59
CA ALA A 122 -4.33 5.64 -8.18
C ALA A 122 -4.56 6.56 -6.99
N TYR A 123 -5.48 7.50 -7.14
CA TYR A 123 -5.97 8.36 -6.05
C TYR A 123 -7.29 7.81 -5.53
N ILE A 124 -7.37 7.58 -4.22
CA ILE A 124 -8.60 7.16 -3.54
C ILE A 124 -9.15 8.36 -2.79
N ASP A 125 -10.27 8.91 -3.26
CA ASP A 125 -11.01 9.97 -2.58
C ASP A 125 -12.04 9.34 -1.63
N PHE A 126 -11.64 9.13 -0.38
CA PHE A 126 -12.49 8.53 0.65
C PHE A 126 -13.77 9.32 0.92
N SER A 127 -13.80 10.64 0.65
CA SER A 127 -14.99 11.48 0.82
C SER A 127 -16.14 11.13 -0.12
N ARG A 128 -15.87 10.31 -1.14
CA ARG A 128 -16.83 9.85 -2.16
C ARG A 128 -17.24 8.40 -1.99
N LEU A 129 -16.66 7.69 -1.04
CA LEU A 129 -16.98 6.29 -0.77
C LEU A 129 -18.13 6.17 0.24
N HIS A 130 -18.84 5.04 0.19
CA HIS A 130 -19.99 4.80 1.07
C HIS A 130 -19.61 3.83 2.17
N ALA A 131 -19.86 4.21 3.43
CA ALA A 131 -19.60 3.33 4.58
C ALA A 131 -20.33 1.98 4.42
N ALA A 132 -19.61 0.91 4.79
CA ALA A 132 -20.11 -0.48 4.77
C ALA A 132 -21.00 -0.81 5.97
#